data_AF-A0A6P7FJD6-F1
#
_entry.id   AF-A0A6P7FJD6-F1
#
_cell.length_a   1.000
_cell.length_b   1.000
_cell.length_c   1.000
_cell.angle_alpha   90.00
_cell.angle_beta   90.00
_cell.angle_gamma   90.00
#
_symmetry.space_group_name_H-M   'P 1'
#
loop_
_entity.id
_entity.type
_entity.pdbx_description
1 polymer ?
#
loop_
_entity_poly.entity_id
_entity_poly.type
_entity_poly.pdbx_seq_one_letter_code
_entity_poly.pdbx_strand_id
1 'polypeptide(L)'
;MSRLSVKSFCEPSISETNIASLPDEILLHIFSMITQIDLYRNVRLVCTRWNRLSHCSILWKKINDKEDIPFRVLCKWIRDSPLLKELHLEDRRITQMVILCDTVKKFCKDLEMVSYPEISTESFKF
;
A
#
# COMPACT_ATOMS: atom_id res chain seq x y z
N MET A 1 62.82 -19.39 24.20
CA MET A 1 61.77 -19.61 23.17
C MET A 1 60.44 -19.14 23.75
N SER A 2 60.07 -17.89 23.49
CA SER A 2 58.89 -17.26 24.08
C SER A 2 57.70 -17.46 23.14
N ARG A 3 56.63 -18.10 23.63
CA ARG A 3 55.38 -18.30 22.88
C ARG A 3 54.68 -16.95 22.71
N LEU A 4 54.44 -16.57 21.46
CA LEU A 4 53.60 -15.43 21.11
C LEU A 4 52.14 -15.75 21.45
N SER A 5 51.54 -14.92 22.30
CA SER A 5 50.11 -14.95 22.61
C SER A 5 49.35 -14.44 21.39
N VAL A 6 48.63 -15.33 20.71
CA VAL A 6 47.71 -14.97 19.63
C VAL A 6 46.59 -14.14 20.26
N LYS A 7 46.56 -12.84 19.94
CA LYS A 7 45.45 -11.97 20.32
C LYS A 7 44.20 -12.52 19.66
N SER A 8 43.18 -12.85 20.46
CA SER A 8 41.85 -13.18 19.94
C SER A 8 41.37 -11.99 19.11
N PHE A 9 41.16 -12.21 17.82
CA PHE A 9 40.41 -11.28 17.01
C PHE A 9 38.99 -11.23 17.57
N CYS A 10 38.61 -10.08 18.13
CA CYS A 10 37.20 -9.79 18.38
C CYS A 10 36.59 -9.59 16.99
N GLU A 11 35.96 -10.62 16.45
CA GLU A 11 35.08 -10.47 15.30
C GLU A 11 34.01 -9.43 15.65
N PRO A 12 33.74 -8.45 14.78
CA PRO A 12 32.62 -7.56 15.00
C PRO A 12 31.37 -8.44 15.01
N SER A 13 30.70 -8.52 16.15
CA SER A 13 29.38 -9.14 16.24
C SER A 13 28.47 -8.35 15.31
N ILE A 14 28.19 -8.91 14.13
CA ILE A 14 27.10 -8.40 13.29
C ILE A 14 25.85 -8.63 14.14
N SER A 15 25.42 -7.61 14.87
CA SER A 15 24.10 -7.61 15.47
C SER A 15 23.15 -7.73 14.29
N GLU A 16 22.52 -8.89 14.13
CA GLU A 16 21.54 -9.10 13.06
C GLU A 16 20.39 -8.10 13.25
N THR A 17 20.51 -6.96 12.59
CA THR A 17 19.43 -5.97 12.52
C THR A 17 18.30 -6.58 11.72
N ASN A 18 17.34 -7.14 12.44
CA ASN A 18 16.17 -7.79 11.87
C ASN A 18 15.08 -6.75 11.59
N ILE A 19 14.55 -6.71 10.36
CA ILE A 19 13.44 -5.82 9.99
C ILE A 19 12.20 -6.02 10.88
N ALA A 20 12.03 -7.22 11.46
CA ALA A 20 10.96 -7.55 12.39
C ALA A 20 11.07 -6.83 13.74
N SER A 21 12.22 -6.25 14.10
CA SER A 21 12.38 -5.46 15.32
C SER A 21 12.01 -3.98 15.14
N LEU A 22 11.82 -3.51 13.91
CA LEU A 22 11.41 -2.13 13.65
C LEU A 22 10.02 -1.84 14.24
N PRO A 23 9.74 -0.62 14.72
CA PRO A 23 8.40 -0.19 15.13
C PRO A 23 7.40 -0.20 13.96
N ASP A 24 6.10 -0.29 14.29
CA ASP A 24 5.02 -0.32 13.28
C ASP A 24 5.01 0.95 12.43
N GLU A 25 5.32 2.11 13.01
CA GLU A 25 5.35 3.41 12.33
C GLU A 25 6.43 3.45 11.24
N ILE A 26 7.60 2.86 11.52
CA ILE A 26 8.70 2.78 10.56
C ILE A 26 8.35 1.80 9.43
N LEU A 27 7.75 0.65 9.76
CA LEU A 27 7.26 -0.28 8.75
C LEU A 27 6.18 0.34 7.86
N LEU A 28 5.24 1.09 8.44
CA LEU A 28 4.21 1.81 7.68
C LEU A 28 4.84 2.88 6.77
N HIS A 29 5.87 3.57 7.24
CA HIS A 29 6.60 4.52 6.40
C HIS A 29 7.30 3.82 5.23
N ILE A 30 7.96 2.68 5.46
CA ILE A 30 8.54 1.86 4.39
C ILE A 30 7.45 1.39 3.42
N PHE A 31 6.32 0.90 3.94
CA PHE A 31 5.20 0.40 3.13
C PHE A 31 4.57 1.51 2.28
N SER A 32 4.61 2.77 2.73
CA SER A 32 4.12 3.91 1.94
C SER A 32 4.94 4.17 0.67
N MET A 33 6.14 3.61 0.57
CA MET A 33 7.00 3.68 -0.63
C MET A 33 6.78 2.51 -1.60
N ILE A 34 5.96 1.53 -1.22
CA ILE A 34 5.64 0.33 -2.01
C ILE A 34 4.34 0.59 -2.79
N THR A 35 4.26 0.06 -4.02
CA THR A 35 3.06 0.16 -4.85
C THR A 35 1.87 -0.54 -4.18
N GLN A 36 0.64 -0.08 -4.47
CA GLN A 36 -0.56 -0.70 -3.92
C GLN A 36 -0.69 -2.18 -4.33
N ILE A 37 -0.26 -2.52 -5.56
CA ILE A 37 -0.30 -3.91 -6.01
C ILE A 37 0.67 -4.77 -5.23
N ASP A 38 1.88 -4.29 -4.94
CA ASP A 38 2.88 -5.06 -4.19
C ASP A 38 2.51 -5.16 -2.71
N LEU A 39 1.91 -4.12 -2.13
CA LEU A 39 1.32 -4.19 -0.80
C LEU A 39 0.30 -5.33 -0.70
N TYR A 40 -0.57 -5.43 -1.71
CA TYR A 40 -1.62 -6.43 -1.78
C TYR A 40 -1.12 -7.82 -2.17
N ARG A 41 -0.18 -7.96 -3.10
CA ARG A 41 0.26 -9.26 -3.61
C ARG A 41 1.41 -9.85 -2.80
N ASN A 42 2.33 -9.03 -2.31
CA ASN A 42 3.59 -9.47 -1.75
C ASN A 42 3.69 -9.17 -0.25
N VAL A 43 3.59 -7.91 0.16
CA VAL A 43 3.86 -7.48 1.55
C VAL A 43 2.94 -8.16 2.55
N ARG A 44 1.65 -8.28 2.23
CA ARG A 44 0.69 -8.94 3.13
C ARG A 44 0.98 -10.43 3.38
N LEU A 45 1.77 -11.09 2.53
CA LEU A 45 2.04 -12.52 2.61
C LEU A 45 3.29 -12.85 3.43
N VAL A 46 4.08 -11.85 3.83
CA VAL A 46 5.36 -12.05 4.53
C VAL A 46 5.14 -12.65 5.93
N CYS A 47 4.31 -11.99 6.76
CA CYS A 47 3.95 -12.47 8.09
C CYS A 47 2.64 -11.83 8.57
N THR A 48 2.10 -12.31 9.69
CA THR A 48 0.85 -11.79 10.28
C THR A 48 0.92 -10.29 10.62
N ARG A 49 2.08 -9.82 11.09
CA ARG A 49 2.30 -8.40 11.39
C ARG A 49 2.25 -7.55 10.13
N TRP A 50 2.94 -7.96 9.07
CA TRP A 50 2.95 -7.26 7.79
C TRP A 50 1.59 -7.30 7.10
N ASN A 51 0.88 -8.42 7.20
CA ASN A 51 -0.52 -8.54 6.78
C ASN A 51 -1.41 -7.51 7.48
N ARG A 52 -1.30 -7.35 8.81
CA ARG A 52 -2.10 -6.35 9.53
C ARG A 52 -1.75 -4.93 9.07
N LEU A 53 -0.47 -4.61 8.97
CA LEU A 53 0.00 -3.28 8.63
C LEU A 53 -0.28 -2.90 7.17
N SER A 54 -0.24 -3.84 6.24
CA SER A 54 -0.53 -3.56 4.83
C SER A 54 -2.00 -3.21 4.57
N HIS A 55 -2.92 -3.53 5.49
CA HIS A 55 -4.32 -3.09 5.44
C HIS A 55 -4.57 -1.76 6.17
N CYS A 56 -3.53 -1.10 6.70
CA CYS A 56 -3.70 0.18 7.39
C CYS A 56 -4.22 1.24 6.42
N SER A 57 -5.36 1.85 6.74
CA SER A 57 -6.04 2.86 5.90
C SER A 57 -5.16 4.05 5.51
N ILE A 58 -4.11 4.34 6.29
CA ILE A 58 -3.14 5.41 5.98
C ILE A 58 -2.39 5.13 4.68
N LEU A 59 -2.12 3.87 4.36
CA LEU A 59 -1.44 3.46 3.12
C LEU A 59 -2.35 3.56 1.89
N TRP A 60 -3.67 3.53 2.11
CA TRP A 60 -4.68 3.47 1.05
C TRP A 60 -5.42 4.81 0.86
N LYS A 61 -4.82 5.93 1.29
CA LYS A 61 -5.38 7.28 1.05
C LYS A 61 -5.41 7.65 -0.43
N LYS A 62 -4.55 7.01 -1.23
CA LYS A 62 -4.45 7.19 -2.68
C LYS A 62 -4.50 5.83 -3.35
N ILE A 63 -5.38 5.64 -4.32
CA ILE A 63 -5.45 4.42 -5.12
C ILE A 63 -5.29 4.80 -6.59
N ASN A 64 -4.32 4.18 -7.26
CA ASN A 64 -4.05 4.37 -8.67
C ASN A 64 -4.38 3.09 -9.44
N ASP A 65 -5.21 3.22 -10.46
CA ASP A 65 -5.67 2.11 -11.28
C ASP A 65 -4.76 1.77 -12.47
N LYS A 66 -3.47 2.13 -12.38
CA LYS A 66 -2.52 2.10 -13.51
C LYS A 66 -1.90 0.73 -13.81
N GLU A 67 -2.12 -0.25 -12.95
CA GLU A 67 -1.33 -1.49 -12.92
C GLU A 67 -2.15 -2.73 -13.29
N ASP A 68 -3.07 -2.60 -14.25
CA ASP A 68 -3.98 -3.68 -14.68
C ASP A 68 -4.67 -4.37 -13.49
N ILE A 69 -5.07 -3.57 -12.50
CA ILE A 69 -5.66 -4.10 -11.27
C ILE A 69 -6.99 -4.78 -11.64
N PRO A 70 -7.26 -6.01 -11.21
CA PRO A 70 -8.57 -6.62 -11.48
C PRO A 70 -9.69 -5.83 -10.81
N PHE A 71 -10.78 -5.55 -11.51
CA PHE A 71 -11.93 -4.79 -10.99
C PHE A 71 -12.39 -5.23 -9.58
N ARG A 72 -12.44 -6.54 -9.32
CA ARG A 72 -12.81 -7.09 -8.00
C ARG A 72 -11.85 -6.68 -6.89
N VAL A 73 -10.57 -6.60 -7.20
CA VAL A 73 -9.51 -6.18 -6.26
C VAL A 73 -9.65 -4.69 -5.97
N LEU A 74 -9.85 -3.88 -7.02
CA LEU A 74 -10.08 -2.44 -6.86
C LEU A 74 -11.32 -2.14 -5.99
N CYS A 75 -12.45 -2.79 -6.26
CA CYS A 75 -13.65 -2.65 -5.42
C CYS A 75 -13.41 -3.07 -3.97
N LYS A 76 -12.56 -4.08 -3.74
CA LYS A 76 -12.18 -4.50 -2.40
C LYS A 76 -11.35 -3.41 -1.70
N TRP A 77 -10.34 -2.86 -2.37
CA TRP A 77 -9.52 -1.79 -1.81
C TRP A 77 -10.34 -0.56 -1.41
N ILE A 78 -11.27 -0.14 -2.27
CA ILE A 78 -12.17 0.99 -1.98
C ILE A 78 -13.03 0.70 -0.76
N ARG A 79 -13.60 -0.50 -0.66
CA ARG A 79 -14.42 -0.90 0.50
C ARG A 79 -13.63 -0.93 1.80
N ASP A 80 -12.40 -1.42 1.74
CA ASP A 80 -11.54 -1.60 2.91
C ASP A 80 -10.84 -0.29 3.32
N SER A 81 -10.99 0.79 2.53
CA SER A 81 -10.29 2.07 2.70
C SER A 81 -11.26 3.25 2.86
N PRO A 82 -11.96 3.38 3.99
CA PRO A 82 -12.93 4.44 4.20
C PRO A 82 -12.31 5.85 4.23
N LEU A 83 -11.00 5.96 4.47
CA LEU A 83 -10.23 7.20 4.48
C LEU A 83 -9.58 7.53 3.13
N LEU A 84 -10.04 6.91 2.04
CA LEU A 84 -9.58 7.18 0.69
C LEU A 84 -9.88 8.64 0.34
N LYS A 85 -8.84 9.37 -0.09
CA LYS A 85 -8.93 10.79 -0.50
C LYS A 85 -8.81 10.96 -2.00
N GLU A 86 -7.96 10.17 -2.64
CA GLU A 86 -7.66 10.29 -4.06
C GLU A 86 -7.84 8.94 -4.75
N LEU A 87 -8.67 8.90 -5.79
CA LEU A 87 -8.88 7.73 -6.62
C LEU A 87 -8.63 8.08 -8.08
N HIS A 88 -7.62 7.46 -8.67
CA HIS A 88 -7.30 7.62 -10.09
C HIS A 88 -7.72 6.36 -10.82
N LEU A 89 -8.79 6.45 -11.61
CA LEU A 89 -9.28 5.36 -12.44
C LEU A 89 -8.68 5.47 -13.84
N GLU A 90 -8.37 4.33 -14.47
CA GLU A 90 -8.00 4.24 -15.88
C GLU A 90 -9.20 3.80 -16.73
N ASP A 91 -8.98 3.55 -18.02
CA ASP A 91 -10.04 3.26 -19.01
C ASP A 91 -10.70 1.92 -18.71
N ARG A 92 -11.70 1.99 -17.84
CA ARG A 92 -12.56 0.88 -17.45
C ARG A 92 -13.82 0.95 -18.30
N ARG A 93 -14.38 -0.22 -18.60
CA ARG A 93 -15.71 -0.32 -19.23
C ARG A 93 -16.72 0.51 -18.44
N ILE A 94 -17.62 1.21 -19.12
CA ILE A 94 -18.65 2.08 -18.53
C ILE A 94 -19.39 1.40 -17.37
N THR A 95 -19.76 0.12 -17.52
CA THR A 95 -20.45 -0.64 -16.47
C THR A 95 -19.64 -0.81 -15.19
N GLN A 96 -18.31 -0.93 -15.30
CA GLN A 96 -17.40 -0.99 -14.15
C GLN A 96 -17.23 0.39 -13.50
N MET A 97 -17.17 1.45 -14.31
CA MET A 97 -17.07 2.82 -13.77
C MET A 97 -18.29 3.19 -12.93
N VAL A 98 -19.51 2.87 -13.37
CA VAL A 98 -20.74 3.11 -12.60
C VAL A 98 -20.68 2.41 -11.25
N ILE A 99 -20.32 1.12 -11.23
CA ILE A 99 -20.22 0.34 -9.99
C ILE A 99 -19.10 0.88 -9.07
N LEU A 100 -17.96 1.31 -9.63
CA LEU A 100 -16.89 1.95 -8.85
C LEU A 100 -17.38 3.22 -8.20
N CYS A 101 -18.06 4.10 -8.94
CA CYS A 101 -18.62 5.34 -8.41
C CYS A 101 -19.62 5.07 -7.28
N ASP A 102 -20.53 4.09 -7.43
CA ASP A 102 -21.47 3.71 -6.38
C ASP A 102 -20.75 3.15 -5.15
N THR A 103 -19.72 2.34 -5.36
CA THR A 103 -18.90 1.79 -4.27
C THR A 103 -18.19 2.90 -3.51
N VAL A 104 -17.56 3.83 -4.23
CA VAL A 104 -16.85 4.98 -3.67
C VAL A 104 -17.81 5.85 -2.85
N LYS A 105 -18.96 6.23 -3.41
CA LYS A 105 -19.98 7.02 -2.69
C LYS A 105 -20.45 6.34 -1.41
N LYS A 106 -20.53 5.02 -1.41
CA LYS A 106 -21.01 4.24 -0.26
C LYS A 106 -19.97 4.15 0.87
N PHE A 107 -18.68 4.04 0.53
CA PHE A 107 -17.63 3.71 1.51
C PHE A 107 -16.64 4.84 1.79
N CYS A 108 -16.46 5.81 0.89
CA CYS A 108 -15.46 6.87 0.97
C CYS A 108 -16.16 8.24 0.97
N LYS A 109 -16.51 8.73 2.17
CA LYS A 109 -17.25 10.01 2.34
C LYS A 109 -16.35 11.24 2.27
N ASP A 110 -15.07 11.08 2.59
CA ASP A 110 -14.07 12.15 2.64
C ASP A 110 -13.21 12.19 1.37
N LEU A 111 -13.76 11.71 0.25
CA LEU A 111 -13.05 11.65 -1.01
C LEU A 111 -12.91 13.06 -1.58
N GLU A 112 -11.67 13.49 -1.80
CA GLU A 112 -11.34 14.84 -2.26
C GLU A 112 -11.18 14.88 -3.80
N MET A 113 -10.72 13.79 -4.40
CA MET A 113 -10.37 13.77 -5.82
C MET A 113 -10.69 12.43 -6.48
N VAL A 114 -11.34 12.48 -7.64
CA VAL A 114 -11.46 11.36 -8.58
C VAL A 114 -10.96 11.80 -9.94
N SER A 115 -9.96 11.11 -10.49
CA SER A 115 -9.54 11.34 -11.88
C SER A 115 -10.00 10.18 -12.77
N TYR A 116 -10.36 10.52 -13.99
CA TYR A 116 -10.70 9.59 -15.06
C TYR A 116 -9.68 9.75 -16.19
N PRO A 117 -9.45 8.71 -17.01
CA PRO A 117 -8.74 8.92 -18.28
C PRO A 117 -9.57 9.90 -19.10
N GLU A 118 -8.90 10.86 -19.75
CA GLU A 118 -9.51 12.00 -20.42
C GLU A 118 -10.69 11.60 -21.33
N ILE A 119 -11.91 11.80 -20.84
CA ILE A 119 -13.03 12.22 -21.66
C ILE A 119 -13.49 13.52 -21.02
N SER A 120 -13.11 14.64 -21.67
CA SER A 120 -13.67 15.98 -21.52
C SER A 120 -14.37 16.26 -20.17
N THR A 121 -13.61 16.77 -19.20
CA THR A 121 -14.03 17.77 -18.20
C THR A 121 -15.53 17.87 -17.86
N GLU A 122 -16.16 16.79 -17.42
CA GLU A 122 -17.33 16.89 -16.53
C GLU A 122 -16.88 16.56 -15.11
N SER A 123 -16.62 17.64 -14.38
CA SER A 123 -16.41 17.61 -12.94
C SER A 123 -17.72 17.16 -12.29
N PHE A 124 -17.87 15.86 -12.05
CA PHE A 124 -18.91 15.38 -11.16
C PHE A 124 -18.55 15.83 -9.75
N LYS A 125 -19.16 16.94 -9.32
CA LYS A 125 -19.22 17.29 -7.90
C LYS A 125 -20.02 16.20 -7.20
N PHE A 126 -19.34 15.50 -6.30
CA PHE A 126 -19.94 14.57 -5.35
C PHE A 126 -20.61 15.35 -4.22
#